data_AF-A0A158G0I3-F1
#
_entry.id   AF-A0A158G0I3-F1
#
_cell.length_a   1.000
_cell.length_b   1.000
_cell.length_c   1.000
_cell.angle_alpha   90.00
_cell.angle_beta   90.00
_cell.angle_gamma   90.00
#
_symmetry.space_group_name_H-M   'P 1'
#
loop_
_entity.id
_entity.type
_entity.pdbx_description
1 polymer ?
#
loop_
_entity_poly.entity_id
_entity_poly.type
_entity_poly.pdbx_seq_one_letter_code
_entity_poly.pdbx_strand_id
1 'polypeptide(L)' 'MVNPLFKDPGRDGEIARALNVALQALVVHHGMKAISEGENITMNFAAPIETVRRALEILGVRRDEILPYMAAATHD' A
#
# COMPACT_ATOMS: atom_id res chain seq x y z
N MET A 1 -9.09 5.05 -13.00
CA MET A 1 -8.57 4.09 -14.01
C MET A 1 -7.32 3.46 -13.43
N VAL A 2 -7.14 2.15 -13.56
CA VAL A 2 -5.96 1.44 -13.02
C VAL A 2 -4.76 1.65 -13.94
N ASN A 3 -3.60 2.03 -13.40
CA ASN A 3 -2.37 2.23 -14.16
C ASN A 3 -2.00 0.98 -14.98
N PRO A 4 -1.68 1.08 -16.28
CA PRO A 4 -1.23 -0.06 -17.08
C PRO A 4 0.04 -0.72 -16.51
N LEU A 5 0.86 0.00 -15.75
CA LEU A 5 2.04 -0.52 -15.06
C LEU A 5 1.72 -1.77 -14.22
N PHE A 6 0.56 -1.81 -13.56
CA PHE A 6 0.17 -2.98 -12.76
C PHE A 6 -0.08 -4.24 -13.57
N LYS A 7 -0.23 -4.14 -14.89
CA LYS A 7 -0.38 -5.26 -15.83
C LYS A 7 0.91 -5.60 -16.58
N ASP A 8 1.95 -4.77 -16.45
CA ASP A 8 3.24 -5.00 -17.09
C ASP A 8 3.91 -6.24 -16.44
N PRO A 9 4.28 -7.29 -17.21
CA PRO A 9 4.98 -8.45 -16.68
C PRO A 9 6.46 -8.18 -16.37
N GLY A 10 7.00 -7.03 -16.78
CA GLY A 10 8.38 -6.63 -16.53
C GLY A 10 8.67 -6.18 -15.10
N ARG A 11 9.95 -5.87 -14.86
CA ARG A 11 10.50 -5.47 -13.55
C ARG A 11 9.67 -4.40 -12.85
N ASP A 12 9.35 -3.32 -13.55
CA ASP A 12 8.68 -2.16 -12.92
C ASP A 12 7.23 -2.50 -12.55
N GLY A 13 6.56 -3.32 -13.36
CA GLY A 13 5.22 -3.82 -13.04
C GLY A 13 5.21 -4.77 -11.85
N GLU A 14 6.24 -5.63 -11.73
CA GLU A 14 6.40 -6.51 -10.56
C GLU A 14 6.67 -5.70 -9.28
N ILE A 15 7.57 -4.72 -9.33
CA ILE A 15 7.85 -3.81 -8.22
C ILE A 15 6.58 -3.04 -7.84
N ALA A 16 5.84 -2.50 -8.81
CA ALA A 16 4.60 -1.77 -8.53
C ALA A 16 3.55 -2.64 -7.83
N ARG A 17 3.36 -3.89 -8.27
CA ARG A 17 2.46 -4.85 -7.61
C ARG A 17 2.88 -5.16 -6.19
N ALA A 18 4.17 -5.42 -5.95
CA ALA A 18 4.70 -5.68 -4.61
C ALA A 18 4.50 -4.48 -3.67
N LEU A 19 4.80 -3.26 -4.15
CA LEU A 19 4.57 -2.03 -3.40
C LEU A 19 3.08 -1.79 -3.11
N ASN A 20 2.19 -2.14 -4.04
CA ASN A 20 0.75 -2.02 -3.81
C ASN A 20 0.25 -2.97 -2.71
N VAL A 21 0.72 -4.23 -2.71
CA VAL A 21 0.41 -5.18 -1.63
C VAL A 21 0.93 -4.66 -0.28
N ALA A 22 2.17 -4.16 -0.24
CA ALA A 22 2.75 -3.58 0.97
C ALA A 22 1.94 -2.36 1.45
N LEU A 23 1.55 -1.47 0.54
CA LEU A 23 0.75 -0.30 0.86
C LEU A 23 -0.62 -0.69 1.44
N GLN A 24 -1.29 -1.68 0.83
CA GLN A 24 -2.56 -2.19 1.33
C GLN A 24 -2.41 -2.69 2.78
N ALA A 25 -1.43 -3.54 3.05
CA ALA A 25 -1.21 -4.07 4.41
C ALA A 25 -0.95 -2.96 5.43
N LEU A 26 -0.08 -1.99 5.08
CA LEU A 26 0.23 -0.87 5.95
C LEU A 26 -1.00 0.02 6.24
N VAL A 27 -1.81 0.31 5.22
CA VAL A 27 -3.05 1.10 5.39
C VAL A 27 -4.07 0.36 6.23
N VAL A 28 -4.30 -0.93 5.96
CA VAL A 28 -5.26 -1.76 6.73
C VAL A 28 -4.88 -1.82 8.21
N HIS A 29 -3.59 -1.96 8.51
CA HIS A 29 -3.13 -2.09 9.89
C HIS A 29 -2.86 -0.76 10.59
N HIS A 30 -2.84 0.36 9.87
CA HIS A 30 -2.65 1.67 10.50
C HIS A 30 -3.83 2.03 11.40
N GLY A 31 -3.54 2.41 12.64
CA GLY A 31 -4.55 2.76 13.65
C GLY A 31 -5.15 1.55 14.37
N MET A 32 -4.81 0.32 13.96
CA MET A 32 -5.21 -0.87 14.71
C MET A 32 -4.55 -0.90 16.09
N LYS A 33 -5.28 -1.42 17.07
CA LYS A 33 -4.74 -1.70 18.40
C LYS A 33 -4.10 -3.07 18.40
N ALA A 34 -2.92 -3.17 19.01
CA ALA A 34 -2.20 -4.42 19.20
C ALA A 34 -1.69 -4.50 20.65
N ILE A 35 -1.42 -5.73 21.10
CA ILE A 35 -0.74 -5.95 22.38
C ILE A 35 0.71 -6.31 22.05
N SER A 36 1.66 -5.56 22.60
CA SER A 36 3.09 -5.80 22.47
C SER A 36 3.71 -5.75 23.86
N GLU A 37 4.40 -6.82 24.26
CA GLU A 37 5.03 -6.92 25.60
C GLU A 37 4.06 -6.66 26.77
N GLY A 38 2.76 -6.96 26.58
CA GLY A 38 1.72 -6.73 27.57
C GLY A 38 1.11 -5.32 27.55
N GLU A 39 1.62 -4.42 26.72
CA GLU A 39 1.10 -3.06 26.56
C GLU A 39 0.19 -2.95 25.33
N ASN A 40 -0.89 -2.17 25.46
CA ASN A 40 -1.74 -1.80 24.33
C ASN A 40 -1.08 -0.67 23.54
N ILE A 41 -0.70 -0.96 22.31
CA ILE A 41 -0.14 0.03 21.38
C ILE A 41 -1.13 0.28 20.23
N THR A 42 -1.09 1.50 19.70
CA THR A 42 -1.76 1.84 18.43
C THR A 42 -0.73 1.82 17.32
N MET A 43 -0.93 0.98 16.31
CA MET A 43 0.00 0.81 15.21
C MET A 43 0.04 2.08 14.35
N ASN A 44 1.19 2.76 14.31
CA ASN A 44 1.39 3.96 13.49
C ASN A 44 2.28 3.66 12.29
N PHE A 45 1.66 3.56 11.11
CA PHE A 45 2.36 3.32 9.83
C PHE A 45 2.32 4.52 8.90
N ALA A 46 2.01 5.73 9.37
CA ALA A 46 1.91 6.91 8.52
C ALA A 46 3.19 7.16 7.69
N ALA A 47 4.37 7.03 8.31
CA ALA A 47 5.65 7.22 7.63
C ALA A 47 5.98 6.11 6.61
N PRO A 48 5.83 4.81 6.93
CA PRO A 48 5.91 3.72 5.93
C PRO A 48 4.93 3.87 4.77
N ILE A 49 3.67 4.24 5.04
CA ILE A 49 2.65 4.50 4.02
C ILE A 49 3.14 5.58 3.05
N GLU A 50 3.61 6.72 3.55
CA GLU A 50 4.10 7.80 2.69
C GLU A 50 5.37 7.39 1.92
N THR A 51 6.25 6.60 2.51
CA THR A 51 7.43 6.04 1.82
C THR A 51 7.02 5.19 0.61
N VAL A 52 6.08 4.26 0.81
CA VAL A 52 5.60 3.39 -0.27
C VAL A 52 4.86 4.19 -1.35
N ARG A 53 4.06 5.20 -0.96
CA ARG A 53 3.40 6.09 -1.92
C ARG A 53 4.40 6.83 -2.79
N ARG A 54 5.48 7.38 -2.20
CA ARG A 54 6.54 8.04 -2.97
C ARG A 54 7.26 7.09 -3.94
N ALA A 55 7.49 5.85 -3.53
CA ALA A 55 8.08 4.85 -4.42
C ALA A 55 7.18 4.54 -5.62
N LEU A 56 5.86 4.45 -5.41
CA LEU A 56 4.88 4.30 -6.49
C LEU A 56 4.84 5.53 -7.41
N GLU A 57 4.97 6.75 -6.87
CA GLU A 57 5.06 7.98 -7.67
C GLU A 57 6.30 8.00 -8.58
N ILE A 58 7.45 7.54 -8.08
CA ILE A 58 8.69 7.41 -8.88
C ILE A 58 8.48 6.46 -10.07
N LEU A 59 7.66 5.43 -9.90
CA LEU A 59 7.28 4.49 -10.97
C LEU A 59 6.18 5.05 -11.90
N GLY A 60 5.72 6.28 -11.68
CA GLY A 60 4.71 6.93 -12.52
C GLY A 60 3.26 6.63 -12.12
N VAL A 61 3.01 6.12 -10.91
CA VAL A 61 1.65 5.94 -10.38
C VAL A 61 1.23 7.20 -9.62
N ARG A 62 0.16 7.87 -10.04
CA ARG A 62 -0.33 9.08 -9.36
C ARG A 62 -1.09 8.73 -8.07
N ARG A 63 -1.08 9.65 -7.10
CA ARG A 63 -1.70 9.44 -5.77
C ARG A 63 -3.20 9.21 -5.80
N ASP A 64 -3.89 9.76 -6.80
CA ASP A 64 -5.34 9.68 -7.02
C ASP A 64 -5.75 8.44 -7.84
N GLU A 65 -4.78 7.64 -8.30
CA GLU A 65 -5.09 6.42 -9.02
C GLU A 65 -5.63 5.33 -8.11
N ILE A 66 -6.59 4.58 -8.65
CA ILE A 66 -7.15 3.42 -7.97
C ILE A 66 -6.11 2.31 -8.02
N LEU A 67 -5.60 1.95 -6.85
CA LEU A 67 -4.68 0.85 -6.71
C LEU A 67 -5.44 -0.48 -6.66
N PRO A 68 -5.07 -1.48 -7.48
CA PRO A 68 -5.89 -2.69 -7.66
C PRO A 68 -6.10 -3.51 -6.38
N TYR A 69 -5.13 -3.55 -5.47
CA TYR A 69 -5.25 -4.27 -4.20
C TYR A 69 -5.92 -3.45 -3.07
N MET A 70 -5.94 -2.12 -3.16
CA MET A 70 -6.72 -1.29 -2.24
C MET A 70 -8.22 -1.30 -2.54
N ALA A 71 -8.61 -1.42 -3.82
CA ALA A 71 -10.02 -1.47 -4.21
C ALA A 71 -10.76 -2.74 -3.75
N ALA A 72 -10.02 -3.85 -3.60
CA ALA A 72 -10.58 -5.13 -3.15
C ALA A 72 -10.93 -5.14 -1.64
N ALA A 73 -10.31 -4.27 -0.83
CA ALA A 73 -10.54 -4.20 0.61
C ALA A 73 -11.82 -3.44 1.01
N THR A 74 -12.59 -2.93 0.04
CA THR A 74 -13.84 -2.18 0.25
C THR A 74 -15.11 -3.03 0.12
N HIS A 75 -14.99 -4.34 -0.04
CA HIS A 75 -16.12 -5.28 -0.13
C HIS A 75 -15.96 -6.43 0.88
N ASP A 76 -15.90 -6.09 2.17
CA ASP A 76 -16.23 -6.98 3.30
C ASP A 76 -16.94 -6.15 4.38
#